data_AF-A0A5C6GMA3-F1
#
_entry.id   AF-A0A5C6GMA3-F1
#
_cell.length_a   1.000
_cell.length_b   1.000
_cell.length_c   1.000
_cell.angle_alpha   90.00
_cell.angle_beta   90.00
_cell.angle_gamma   90.00
#
_symmetry.space_group_name_H-M   'P 1'
#
loop_
_entity.id
_entity.type
_entity.pdbx_description
1 polymer ?
#
loop_
_entity_poly.entity_id
_entity_poly.type
_entity_poly.pdbx_seq_one_letter_code
_entity_poly.pdbx_strand_id
1 'polypeptide(L)'
;MSSSKENRKRAIFSEATAVEQLDSHTYRINLHPDYCIGKVPNGGYTASCMLVAANRHLAASGQTDTVTAHFEYPNRTSSGPAVVVVDEVKLGRSLSNLQLTLWQGDLLEHAPWVNTSASRRVVLACTTHADLSTFTGISLPTGYEVTAAASLPPSPDLTALKTTGVDSTWEQSRWPDVFEPAASSGNWRFFLPREGPLSPGVLDMWVCLANGENITQAALPYTSDSFPHNLQAFLAAPETRTLIEAPAPNEVEDAATKQAREEVARKNKQRGGMWFPTVLLNLETKSKLPDGGVEWLAVRATANQIKDGRFDLQVVIRDVHGQLVALGQQVALMRHHRASAPPSVSLEILDLADTRCPSTTRPAHLLIGRRATLCPTTSTSTSLFREWRAKPAGIVSYGGAEHLAPDVALRRGAQGGGGGPVPRQSL
;
A
#
# COMPACT_ATOMS: atom_id res chain seq x y z
N MET A 1 -15.56 -18.24 -32.57
CA MET A 1 -14.33 -17.82 -33.26
C MET A 1 -13.31 -17.46 -32.19
N SER A 2 -12.17 -18.14 -32.14
CA SER A 2 -11.09 -17.76 -31.21
C SER A 2 -10.28 -16.66 -31.88
N SER A 3 -10.35 -15.43 -31.37
CA SER A 3 -9.47 -14.36 -31.84
C SER A 3 -8.05 -14.67 -31.38
N SER A 4 -7.07 -14.51 -32.28
CA SER A 4 -5.66 -14.62 -31.92
C SER A 4 -5.34 -13.63 -30.79
N LYS A 5 -5.00 -14.16 -29.61
CA LYS A 5 -4.16 -13.43 -28.65
C LYS A 5 -2.78 -13.29 -29.33
N GLU A 6 -2.63 -12.27 -30.18
CA GLU A 6 -1.30 -11.89 -30.68
C GLU A 6 -0.36 -11.69 -29.50
N ASN A 7 0.93 -12.00 -29.70
CA ASN A 7 1.93 -11.97 -28.65
C ASN A 7 2.38 -10.54 -28.35
N ARG A 8 1.42 -9.69 -27.96
CA ARG A 8 1.60 -8.26 -27.68
C ARG A 8 2.65 -8.12 -26.57
N LYS A 9 3.76 -7.47 -26.90
CA LYS A 9 4.74 -7.02 -25.91
C LYS A 9 4.01 -6.17 -24.85
N ARG A 10 4.12 -6.58 -23.58
CA ARG A 10 3.61 -5.79 -22.45
C ARG A 10 4.27 -4.41 -22.43
N ALA A 11 3.50 -3.39 -22.06
CA ALA A 11 4.07 -2.08 -21.77
C ALA A 11 5.10 -2.20 -20.64
N ILE A 12 6.23 -1.49 -20.77
CA ILE A 12 7.24 -1.42 -19.71
C ILE A 12 6.84 -0.36 -18.67
N PHE A 13 7.41 -0.39 -17.46
CA PHE A 13 6.93 0.45 -16.35
C PHE A 13 7.04 1.95 -16.64
N SER A 14 8.10 2.36 -17.34
CA SER A 14 8.29 3.74 -17.79
C SER A 14 7.29 4.19 -18.87
N GLU A 15 6.90 3.31 -19.81
CA GLU A 15 5.81 3.57 -20.76
C GLU A 15 4.45 3.64 -20.05
N ALA A 16 4.19 2.72 -19.12
CA ALA A 16 2.91 2.59 -18.43
C ALA A 16 2.67 3.65 -17.34
N THR A 17 3.71 4.35 -16.88
CA THR A 17 3.61 5.47 -15.93
C THR A 17 3.85 6.84 -16.57
N ALA A 18 3.99 6.90 -17.90
CA ALA A 18 4.23 8.13 -18.64
C ALA A 18 3.15 9.20 -18.38
N VAL A 19 3.60 10.46 -18.26
CA VAL A 19 2.77 11.62 -17.92
C VAL A 19 2.92 12.75 -18.93
N GLU A 20 1.80 13.32 -19.35
CA GLU A 20 1.71 14.53 -20.17
C GLU A 20 1.32 15.71 -19.26
N GLN A 21 2.01 16.84 -19.39
CA GLN A 21 1.67 18.06 -18.67
C GLN A 21 0.69 18.91 -19.49
N LEU A 22 -0.47 19.23 -18.93
CA LEU A 22 -1.54 19.96 -19.63
C LEU A 22 -1.50 21.46 -19.34
N ASP A 23 -1.18 21.82 -18.10
CA ASP A 23 -0.93 23.19 -17.65
C ASP A 23 0.06 23.20 -16.47
N SER A 24 0.04 24.21 -15.61
CA SER A 24 0.96 24.31 -14.46
C SER A 24 0.67 23.30 -13.33
N HIS A 25 -0.56 22.82 -13.19
CA HIS A 25 -1.02 21.99 -12.07
C HIS A 25 -1.75 20.70 -12.51
N THR A 26 -2.09 20.60 -13.80
CA THR A 26 -2.89 19.49 -14.34
C THR A 26 -2.06 18.60 -15.29
N TYR A 27 -2.16 17.29 -15.10
CA TYR A 27 -1.38 16.28 -15.80
C TYR A 27 -2.28 15.13 -16.30
N ARG A 28 -2.07 14.66 -17.52
CA ARG A 28 -2.76 13.48 -18.08
C ARG A 28 -1.88 12.25 -17.94
N ILE A 29 -2.49 11.15 -17.49
CA ILE A 29 -1.92 9.81 -17.50
C ILE A 29 -2.88 8.84 -18.17
N ASN A 30 -2.44 7.62 -18.47
CA ASN A 30 -3.30 6.56 -18.97
C ASN A 30 -3.02 5.25 -18.23
N LEU A 31 -3.94 4.84 -17.36
CA LEU A 31 -3.82 3.61 -16.56
C LEU A 31 -3.86 2.38 -17.47
N HIS A 32 -2.74 1.70 -17.62
CA HIS A 32 -2.54 0.69 -18.65
C HIS A 32 -3.17 -0.67 -18.28
N PRO A 33 -3.87 -1.36 -19.20
CA PRO A 33 -4.48 -2.66 -18.93
C PRO A 33 -3.48 -3.74 -18.45
N ASP A 34 -2.22 -3.67 -18.87
CA ASP A 34 -1.19 -4.66 -18.48
C ASP A 34 -0.87 -4.61 -16.97
N TYR A 35 -1.29 -3.54 -16.27
CA TYR A 35 -1.10 -3.32 -14.84
C TYR A 35 -2.40 -3.48 -14.04
N CYS A 36 -3.38 -4.20 -14.58
CA CYS A 36 -4.66 -4.46 -13.92
C CYS A 36 -4.70 -5.77 -13.12
N ILE A 37 -5.31 -5.72 -11.94
CA ILE A 37 -5.79 -6.90 -11.20
C ILE A 37 -7.22 -7.19 -11.69
N GLY A 38 -7.33 -8.16 -12.59
CA GLY A 38 -8.57 -8.44 -13.32
C GLY A 38 -8.95 -7.28 -14.24
N LYS A 39 -9.97 -6.50 -13.87
CA LYS A 39 -10.48 -5.34 -14.64
C LYS A 39 -10.18 -3.97 -14.02
N VAL A 40 -9.36 -3.92 -12.97
CA VAL A 40 -9.07 -2.69 -12.21
C VAL A 40 -7.55 -2.49 -12.15
N PRO A 41 -7.01 -1.32 -12.49
CA PRO A 41 -5.60 -1.00 -12.25
C PRO A 41 -5.17 -1.32 -10.81
N ASN A 42 -3.98 -1.89 -10.63
CA ASN A 42 -3.43 -2.10 -9.29
C ASN A 42 -3.30 -0.77 -8.52
N GLY A 43 -3.50 -0.79 -7.19
CA GLY A 43 -3.55 0.40 -6.36
C GLY A 43 -2.19 1.09 -6.28
N GLY A 44 -1.14 0.31 -6.04
CA GLY A 44 0.25 0.77 -6.03
C GLY A 44 0.72 1.27 -7.39
N TYR A 45 0.39 0.61 -8.50
CA TYR A 45 0.66 1.12 -9.85
C TYR A 45 -0.05 2.46 -10.12
N THR A 46 -1.30 2.59 -9.68
CA THR A 46 -2.05 3.86 -9.79
C THR A 46 -1.38 4.97 -8.97
N ALA A 47 -0.97 4.65 -7.74
CA ALA A 47 -0.19 5.54 -6.87
C ALA A 47 1.14 5.95 -7.49
N SER A 48 1.89 5.01 -8.10
CA SER A 48 3.10 5.28 -8.87
C SER A 48 2.85 6.28 -10.00
N CYS A 49 1.76 6.15 -10.78
CA CYS A 49 1.42 7.12 -11.82
C CYS A 49 1.16 8.53 -11.26
N MET A 50 0.52 8.63 -10.09
CA MET A 50 0.30 9.91 -9.40
C MET A 50 1.61 10.52 -8.89
N LEU A 51 2.55 9.71 -8.38
CA LEU A 51 3.86 10.20 -8.00
C LEU A 51 4.70 10.63 -9.21
N VAL A 52 4.63 9.95 -10.36
CA VAL A 52 5.32 10.41 -11.58
C VAL A 52 4.81 11.79 -12.04
N ALA A 53 3.52 12.08 -11.88
CA ALA A 53 2.98 13.43 -12.09
C ALA A 53 3.51 14.46 -11.06
N ALA A 54 3.55 14.11 -9.77
CA ALA A 54 4.11 14.97 -8.72
C ALA A 54 5.62 15.25 -8.93
N ASN A 55 6.38 14.24 -9.31
CA ASN A 55 7.81 14.35 -9.62
C ASN A 55 8.04 15.21 -10.88
N ARG A 56 7.13 15.13 -11.87
CA ARG A 56 7.16 16.02 -13.05
C ARG A 56 6.88 17.48 -12.68
N HIS A 57 5.95 17.72 -11.76
CA HIS A 57 5.62 19.05 -11.24
C HIS A 57 6.81 19.66 -10.44
N LEU A 58 7.42 18.89 -9.55
CA LEU A 58 8.57 19.33 -8.72
C LEU A 58 9.94 19.26 -9.42
N ALA A 59 10.00 18.87 -10.69
CA ALA A 59 11.26 18.75 -11.43
C ALA A 59 12.10 20.06 -11.45
N ALA A 60 11.45 21.22 -11.43
CA ALA A 60 12.12 22.52 -11.42
C ALA A 60 12.71 22.91 -10.06
N SER A 61 12.26 22.31 -8.95
CA SER A 61 12.85 22.52 -7.61
C SER A 61 13.88 21.44 -7.23
N GLY A 62 14.03 20.40 -8.07
CA GLY A 62 14.84 19.22 -7.80
C GLY A 62 14.21 18.24 -6.79
N GLN A 63 13.08 18.58 -6.17
CA GLN A 63 12.48 17.80 -5.09
C GLN A 63 11.59 16.67 -5.61
N THR A 64 12.18 15.76 -6.37
CA THR A 64 11.48 14.68 -7.07
C THR A 64 11.48 13.33 -6.31
N ASP A 65 12.10 13.27 -5.14
CA ASP A 65 12.10 12.08 -4.30
C ASP A 65 10.97 12.13 -3.27
N THR A 66 9.99 11.24 -3.40
CA THR A 66 8.89 11.11 -2.43
C THR A 66 9.42 10.58 -1.09
N VAL A 67 9.30 11.39 -0.03
CA VAL A 67 9.64 11.02 1.35
C VAL A 67 8.51 10.20 1.97
N THR A 68 7.27 10.64 1.81
CA THR A 68 6.09 9.87 2.21
C THR A 68 4.90 10.21 1.33
N ALA A 69 4.02 9.23 1.12
CA ALA A 69 2.77 9.39 0.41
C ALA A 69 1.66 8.58 1.07
N HIS A 70 0.51 9.21 1.25
CA HIS A 70 -0.72 8.61 1.77
C HIS A 70 -1.76 8.65 0.66
N PHE A 71 -2.32 7.51 0.27
CA PHE A 71 -3.32 7.37 -0.78
C PHE A 71 -4.63 6.81 -0.20
N GLU A 72 -5.75 7.47 -0.49
CA GLU A 72 -7.10 6.95 -0.26
C GLU A 72 -7.75 6.55 -1.59
N TYR A 73 -8.50 5.44 -1.60
CA TYR A 73 -9.14 4.90 -2.80
C TYR A 73 -10.69 5.00 -2.74
N PRO A 74 -11.28 6.21 -2.75
CA PRO A 74 -12.73 6.40 -2.57
C PRO A 74 -13.59 5.84 -3.72
N ASN A 75 -13.06 5.68 -4.93
CA ASN A 75 -13.77 5.05 -6.04
C ASN A 75 -12.87 4.07 -6.80
N ARG A 76 -13.50 3.05 -7.39
CA ARG A 76 -12.83 2.09 -8.28
C ARG A 76 -12.32 2.80 -9.55
N THR A 77 -11.02 2.66 -9.79
CA THR A 77 -10.31 3.06 -11.03
C THR A 77 -10.69 2.15 -12.21
N SER A 78 -10.38 2.61 -13.42
CA SER A 78 -10.53 1.85 -14.67
C SER A 78 -9.29 2.04 -15.55
N SER A 79 -8.99 1.08 -16.42
CA SER A 79 -7.97 1.25 -17.45
C SER A 79 -8.37 2.38 -18.42
N GLY A 80 -7.39 3.09 -18.97
CA GLY A 80 -7.60 4.22 -19.89
C GLY A 80 -7.23 5.58 -19.27
N PRO A 81 -7.65 6.69 -19.90
CA PRO A 81 -7.28 8.05 -19.49
C PRO A 81 -7.65 8.38 -18.05
N ALA A 82 -6.82 9.21 -17.42
CA ALA A 82 -7.09 9.86 -16.15
C ALA A 82 -6.36 11.21 -16.08
N VAL A 83 -6.83 12.10 -15.22
CA VAL A 83 -6.19 13.41 -14.97
C VAL A 83 -5.77 13.51 -13.51
N VAL A 84 -4.50 13.81 -13.26
CA VAL A 84 -3.99 14.20 -11.94
C VAL A 84 -4.03 15.73 -11.85
N VAL A 85 -4.75 16.24 -10.85
CA VAL A 85 -4.67 17.64 -10.42
C VAL A 85 -3.75 17.71 -9.19
N VAL A 86 -2.84 18.67 -9.19
CA VAL A 86 -1.87 18.91 -8.12
C VAL A 86 -2.20 20.20 -7.38
N ASP A 87 -2.45 20.11 -6.08
CA ASP A 87 -2.66 21.23 -5.18
C ASP A 87 -1.39 21.46 -4.34
N GLU A 88 -0.71 22.61 -4.54
CA GLU A 88 0.48 23.00 -3.78
C GLU A 88 0.15 23.39 -2.33
N VAL A 89 0.05 22.41 -1.43
CA VAL A 89 -0.25 22.65 0.00
C VAL A 89 0.85 23.48 0.68
N LYS A 90 2.12 23.21 0.35
CA LYS A 90 3.28 24.00 0.78
C LYS A 90 4.52 23.64 -0.04
N LEU A 91 5.01 24.54 -0.88
CA LEU A 91 6.40 24.46 -1.36
C LEU A 91 7.38 24.95 -0.27
N GLY A 92 8.57 24.35 -0.20
CA GLY A 92 9.57 24.69 0.82
C GLY A 92 10.99 24.27 0.45
N ARG A 93 12.01 24.91 1.05
CA ARG A 93 13.43 24.73 0.66
C ARG A 93 13.94 23.29 0.74
N SER A 94 13.48 22.50 1.72
CA SER A 94 13.95 21.13 1.96
C SER A 94 12.85 20.07 1.85
N LEU A 95 11.58 20.48 1.97
CA LEU A 95 10.41 19.62 1.86
C LEU A 95 9.29 20.41 1.19
N SER A 96 8.70 19.84 0.14
CA SER A 96 7.46 20.33 -0.46
C SER A 96 6.33 19.32 -0.23
N ASN A 97 5.12 19.82 -0.07
CA ASN A 97 3.93 19.04 0.28
C ASN A 97 2.84 19.34 -0.75
N LEU A 98 2.34 18.28 -1.38
CA LEU A 98 1.34 18.33 -2.43
C LEU A 98 0.15 17.44 -2.06
N GLN A 99 -1.05 17.95 -2.28
CA GLN A 99 -2.24 17.12 -2.37
C GLN A 99 -2.47 16.78 -3.85
N LEU A 100 -2.79 15.52 -4.15
CA LEU A 100 -2.98 15.01 -5.50
C LEU A 100 -4.40 14.45 -5.62
N THR A 101 -5.12 14.81 -6.68
CA THR A 101 -6.43 14.24 -6.98
C THR A 101 -6.42 13.58 -8.34
N LEU A 102 -6.65 12.26 -8.39
CA LEU A 102 -6.82 11.52 -9.64
C LEU A 102 -8.30 11.48 -10.02
N TRP A 103 -8.60 11.93 -11.24
CA TRP A 103 -9.94 12.01 -11.82
C TRP A 103 -10.14 11.04 -12.98
N GLN A 104 -11.29 10.37 -13.02
CA GLN A 104 -11.74 9.56 -14.17
C GLN A 104 -13.25 9.67 -14.39
N GLY A 105 -13.67 9.58 -15.66
CA GLY A 105 -15.05 9.72 -16.09
C GLY A 105 -15.13 10.70 -17.24
N ASP A 106 -16.01 11.70 -17.11
CA ASP A 106 -16.17 12.78 -18.08
C ASP A 106 -15.00 13.78 -17.98
N LEU A 107 -13.98 13.54 -18.81
CA LEU A 107 -12.77 14.35 -18.92
C LEU A 107 -12.86 15.23 -20.17
N LEU A 108 -12.29 16.43 -20.13
CA LEU A 108 -12.41 17.44 -21.17
C LEU A 108 -11.16 17.48 -22.05
N GLU A 109 -11.33 17.70 -23.35
CA GLU A 109 -10.22 17.82 -24.32
C GLU A 109 -9.42 19.12 -24.15
N HIS A 110 -9.94 20.09 -23.39
CA HIS A 110 -9.35 21.40 -23.09
C HIS A 110 -9.54 21.75 -21.60
N ALA A 111 -8.81 22.77 -21.11
CA ALA A 111 -8.97 23.29 -19.76
C ALA A 111 -10.46 23.61 -19.43
N PRO A 112 -10.98 23.24 -18.24
CA PRO A 112 -10.27 22.76 -17.04
C PRO A 112 -9.95 21.25 -17.01
N TRP A 113 -10.01 20.54 -18.14
CA TRP A 113 -9.64 19.12 -18.33
C TRP A 113 -10.51 18.08 -17.57
N VAL A 114 -11.29 18.52 -16.59
CA VAL A 114 -12.15 17.70 -15.75
C VAL A 114 -13.53 18.35 -15.65
N ASN A 115 -14.60 17.67 -16.06
CA ASN A 115 -15.95 18.10 -15.71
C ASN A 115 -16.22 17.75 -14.24
N THR A 116 -16.01 18.69 -13.32
CA THR A 116 -16.14 18.47 -11.87
C THR A 116 -17.55 18.07 -11.40
N SER A 117 -18.56 18.17 -12.26
CA SER A 117 -19.94 17.71 -12.00
C SER A 117 -20.23 16.28 -12.47
N ALA A 118 -19.37 15.66 -13.27
CA ALA A 118 -19.59 14.31 -13.85
C ALA A 118 -18.37 13.37 -13.79
N SER A 119 -17.14 13.90 -13.78
CA SER A 119 -15.93 13.14 -13.44
C SER A 119 -15.88 12.81 -11.95
N ARG A 120 -15.23 11.67 -11.63
CA ARG A 120 -15.14 11.14 -10.27
C ARG A 120 -13.70 11.22 -9.77
N ARG A 121 -13.51 11.67 -8.52
CA ARG A 121 -12.25 11.50 -7.80
C ARG A 121 -12.09 10.01 -7.46
N VAL A 122 -11.11 9.34 -8.06
CA VAL A 122 -10.87 7.90 -7.90
C VAL A 122 -9.81 7.58 -6.86
N VAL A 123 -8.75 8.40 -6.79
CA VAL A 123 -7.71 8.32 -5.76
C VAL A 123 -7.42 9.74 -5.26
N LEU A 124 -7.30 9.90 -3.95
CA LEU A 124 -6.80 11.10 -3.30
C LEU A 124 -5.42 10.79 -2.72
N ALA A 125 -4.50 11.73 -2.72
CA ALA A 125 -3.24 11.55 -2.00
C ALA A 125 -2.74 12.83 -1.31
N CYS A 126 -2.07 12.64 -0.18
CA CYS A 126 -1.25 13.66 0.48
C CYS A 126 0.20 13.17 0.43
N THR A 127 1.10 14.00 -0.10
CA THR A 127 2.47 13.57 -0.42
C THR A 127 3.49 14.63 0.01
N THR A 128 4.63 14.17 0.52
CA THR A 128 5.76 15.00 0.91
C THR A 128 6.99 14.56 0.13
N HIS A 129 7.68 15.51 -0.50
CA HIS A 129 8.82 15.27 -1.39
C HIS A 129 10.03 16.10 -0.98
N ALA A 130 11.22 15.59 -1.31
CA ALA A 130 12.53 16.19 -1.07
C ALA A 130 13.44 15.97 -2.28
N ASP A 131 14.65 16.51 -2.22
CA ASP A 131 15.80 15.91 -2.88
C ASP A 131 16.51 15.03 -1.85
N LEU A 132 16.43 13.70 -1.98
CA LEU A 132 17.06 12.78 -1.04
C LEU A 132 18.58 12.64 -1.28
N SER A 133 19.13 13.18 -2.37
CA SER A 133 20.58 13.20 -2.59
C SER A 133 21.31 14.26 -1.75
N THR A 134 20.62 15.34 -1.36
CA THR A 134 21.15 16.40 -0.48
C THR A 134 20.55 16.39 0.93
N PHE A 135 19.67 15.44 1.26
CA PHE A 135 18.98 15.37 2.55
C PHE A 135 19.88 14.85 3.69
N THR A 136 20.46 15.76 4.46
CA THR A 136 21.29 15.43 5.63
C THR A 136 20.48 15.37 6.94
N GLY A 137 20.71 14.36 7.77
CA GLY A 137 20.08 14.20 9.08
C GLY A 137 20.94 13.43 10.08
N ILE A 138 20.40 13.16 11.27
CA ILE A 138 21.05 12.32 12.30
C ILE A 138 20.63 10.86 12.07
N SER A 139 21.60 9.96 12.01
CA SER A 139 21.37 8.51 12.05
C SER A 139 21.63 7.96 13.45
N LEU A 140 20.74 7.09 13.94
CA LEU A 140 20.87 6.39 15.23
C LEU A 140 20.41 4.94 15.05
N PRO A 141 21.21 3.93 15.44
CA PRO A 141 20.77 2.53 15.42
C PRO A 141 19.54 2.32 16.29
N THR A 142 18.53 1.62 15.79
CA THR A 142 17.27 1.40 16.48
C THR A 142 17.30 0.11 17.30
N GLY A 143 16.66 0.14 18.48
CA GLY A 143 16.45 -1.08 19.27
C GLY A 143 15.60 -2.16 18.58
N TYR A 144 14.97 -1.83 17.44
CA TYR A 144 14.27 -2.78 16.59
C TYR A 144 15.23 -3.71 15.82
N GLU A 145 16.41 -3.23 15.39
CA GLU A 145 17.37 -3.99 14.57
C GLU A 145 17.86 -5.29 15.22
N VAL A 146 17.89 -5.35 16.56
CA VAL A 146 18.28 -6.55 17.33
C VAL A 146 17.11 -7.49 17.64
N THR A 147 15.90 -7.23 17.12
CA THR A 147 14.73 -8.09 17.32
C THR A 147 14.60 -9.14 16.22
N ALA A 148 14.03 -10.30 16.56
CA ALA A 148 13.71 -11.35 15.58
C ALA A 148 12.77 -10.86 14.45
N ALA A 149 11.93 -9.86 14.73
CA ALA A 149 11.06 -9.24 13.73
C ALA A 149 11.79 -8.33 12.72
N ALA A 150 13.02 -7.90 13.03
CA ALA A 150 13.90 -7.16 12.12
C ALA A 150 14.87 -8.06 11.35
N SER A 151 15.11 -9.29 11.83
CA SER A 151 15.98 -10.26 11.16
C SER A 151 15.57 -10.47 9.70
N LEU A 152 16.53 -10.33 8.79
CA LEU A 152 16.36 -10.62 7.37
C LEU A 152 16.01 -12.11 7.17
N PRO A 153 15.21 -12.46 6.15
CA PRO A 153 15.15 -13.84 5.70
C PRO A 153 16.48 -14.24 5.04
N PRO A 154 16.78 -15.53 4.86
CA PRO A 154 18.09 -15.98 4.36
C PRO A 154 18.44 -15.39 2.99
N SER A 155 19.68 -14.93 2.82
CA SER A 155 20.16 -14.38 1.56
C SER A 155 20.10 -15.43 0.43
N PRO A 156 19.45 -15.12 -0.71
CA PRO A 156 19.29 -16.04 -1.83
C PRO A 156 20.55 -16.11 -2.70
N ASP A 157 20.67 -17.18 -3.49
CA ASP A 157 21.48 -17.14 -4.70
C ASP A 157 20.67 -16.47 -5.82
N LEU A 158 20.82 -15.14 -5.92
CA LEU A 158 20.18 -14.34 -6.96
C LEU A 158 20.50 -14.82 -8.39
N THR A 159 21.64 -15.49 -8.60
CA THR A 159 22.01 -16.04 -9.93
C THR A 159 21.19 -17.30 -10.23
N ALA A 160 21.07 -18.21 -9.26
CA ALA A 160 20.19 -19.36 -9.36
C ALA A 160 18.72 -18.91 -9.54
N LEU A 161 18.21 -18.04 -8.67
CA LEU A 161 16.83 -17.53 -8.79
C LEU A 161 16.55 -16.85 -10.12
N LYS A 162 17.50 -16.06 -10.66
CA LYS A 162 17.37 -15.46 -11.98
C LYS A 162 17.28 -16.50 -13.10
N THR A 163 18.08 -17.57 -13.04
CA THR A 163 18.29 -18.53 -14.15
C THR A 163 17.41 -19.78 -14.10
N THR A 164 17.30 -20.44 -12.95
CA THR A 164 16.50 -21.67 -12.75
C THR A 164 15.13 -21.40 -12.14
N GLY A 165 14.99 -20.27 -11.44
CA GLY A 165 13.82 -19.96 -10.62
C GLY A 165 13.85 -20.55 -9.22
N VAL A 166 14.95 -21.22 -8.80
CA VAL A 166 15.01 -21.97 -7.53
C VAL A 166 16.44 -22.09 -6.98
N ASP A 167 16.60 -21.92 -5.66
CA ASP A 167 17.83 -22.19 -4.92
C ASP A 167 17.59 -23.14 -3.72
N SER A 168 18.50 -23.21 -2.76
CA SER A 168 18.39 -24.06 -1.57
C SER A 168 17.24 -23.69 -0.62
N THR A 169 16.72 -22.47 -0.71
CA THR A 169 15.80 -21.87 0.28
C THR A 169 14.60 -21.20 -0.37
N TRP A 170 14.71 -20.74 -1.62
CA TRP A 170 13.69 -19.95 -2.32
C TRP A 170 13.27 -20.59 -3.65
N GLU A 171 11.98 -20.50 -3.98
CA GLU A 171 11.44 -20.92 -5.28
C GLU A 171 10.47 -19.86 -5.84
N GLN A 172 10.50 -19.68 -7.16
CA GLN A 172 9.60 -18.77 -7.85
C GLN A 172 8.14 -19.24 -7.74
N SER A 173 7.28 -18.38 -7.18
CA SER A 173 5.84 -18.56 -7.16
C SER A 173 5.30 -18.74 -8.58
N ARG A 174 4.56 -19.83 -8.80
CA ARG A 174 3.86 -20.12 -10.05
C ARG A 174 2.37 -19.86 -9.87
N TRP A 175 1.72 -19.35 -10.91
CA TRP A 175 0.25 -19.32 -10.92
C TRP A 175 -0.29 -20.73 -11.14
N PRO A 176 -1.39 -21.15 -10.50
CA PRO A 176 -1.98 -22.46 -10.77
C PRO A 176 -2.53 -22.48 -12.21
N ASP A 177 -2.22 -23.52 -12.99
CA ASP A 177 -2.51 -23.62 -14.43
C ASP A 177 -4.00 -23.45 -14.80
N VAL A 178 -4.89 -23.66 -13.83
CA VAL A 178 -6.35 -23.49 -13.97
C VAL A 178 -6.83 -22.03 -13.95
N PHE A 179 -5.95 -21.06 -13.72
CA PHE A 179 -6.28 -19.63 -13.67
C PHE A 179 -5.36 -18.81 -14.59
N GLU A 180 -5.93 -18.03 -15.53
CA GLU A 180 -5.13 -16.99 -16.20
C GLU A 180 -4.64 -15.97 -15.14
N PRO A 181 -3.33 -15.67 -15.06
CA PRO A 181 -2.82 -14.69 -14.12
C PRO A 181 -3.37 -13.30 -14.43
N ALA A 182 -3.70 -12.54 -13.39
CA ALA A 182 -4.06 -11.15 -13.55
C ALA A 182 -2.91 -10.37 -14.22
N ALA A 183 -3.23 -9.42 -15.09
CA ALA A 183 -2.25 -8.74 -15.92
C ALA A 183 -1.10 -8.15 -15.08
N SER A 184 -1.43 -7.40 -14.03
CA SER A 184 -0.46 -6.84 -13.06
C SER A 184 0.45 -7.89 -12.44
N SER A 185 -0.09 -9.06 -12.09
CA SER A 185 0.68 -10.12 -11.42
C SER A 185 1.71 -10.75 -12.36
N GLY A 186 1.44 -10.76 -13.66
CA GLY A 186 2.39 -11.20 -14.68
C GLY A 186 3.55 -10.24 -14.97
N ASN A 187 3.61 -9.08 -14.30
CA ASN A 187 4.74 -8.14 -14.38
C ASN A 187 5.85 -8.45 -13.36
N TRP A 188 5.64 -9.41 -12.45
CA TRP A 188 6.53 -9.70 -11.32
C TRP A 188 6.98 -11.17 -11.32
N ARG A 189 8.21 -11.40 -10.84
CA ARG A 189 8.67 -12.71 -10.35
C ARG A 189 8.73 -12.62 -8.82
N PHE A 190 7.86 -13.36 -8.13
CA PHE A 190 7.90 -13.50 -6.67
C PHE A 190 8.65 -14.79 -6.32
N PHE A 191 9.56 -14.74 -5.35
CA PHE A 191 10.30 -15.91 -4.87
C PHE A 191 9.98 -16.11 -3.39
N LEU A 192 9.46 -17.28 -3.05
CA LEU A 192 8.90 -17.61 -1.74
C LEU A 192 9.78 -18.66 -1.06
N PRO A 193 9.82 -18.73 0.28
CA PRO A 193 10.58 -19.76 0.99
C PRO A 193 10.01 -21.15 0.70
N ARG A 194 10.90 -22.11 0.41
CA ARG A 194 10.59 -23.51 0.08
C ARG A 194 10.31 -24.33 1.34
N GLU A 195 11.18 -24.18 2.34
CA GLU A 195 11.21 -24.93 3.59
C GLU A 195 11.72 -24.04 4.72
N GLY A 196 11.55 -24.48 5.97
CA GLY A 196 11.98 -23.77 7.18
C GLY A 196 10.82 -23.20 8.01
N PRO A 197 11.11 -22.60 9.18
CA PRO A 197 10.09 -22.09 10.09
C PRO A 197 9.47 -20.79 9.54
N LEU A 198 8.38 -20.94 8.79
CA LEU A 198 7.59 -19.82 8.28
C LEU A 198 6.95 -19.07 9.46
N SER A 199 7.36 -17.83 9.69
CA SER A 199 6.84 -16.98 10.77
C SER A 199 5.33 -16.78 10.63
N PRO A 200 4.50 -17.16 11.62
CA PRO A 200 3.04 -17.04 11.52
C PRO A 200 2.59 -15.60 11.27
N GLY A 201 1.71 -15.41 10.28
CA GLY A 201 1.23 -14.07 9.90
C GLY A 201 2.19 -13.27 9.01
N VAL A 202 3.29 -13.87 8.52
CA VAL A 202 4.34 -13.21 7.74
C VAL A 202 4.61 -13.96 6.42
N LEU A 203 4.68 -13.21 5.32
CA LEU A 203 5.32 -13.62 4.09
C LEU A 203 6.64 -12.84 3.91
N ASP A 204 7.77 -13.54 3.91
CA ASP A 204 9.00 -13.05 3.31
C ASP A 204 9.07 -13.48 1.84
N MET A 205 9.46 -12.56 0.96
CA MET A 205 9.66 -12.85 -0.47
C MET A 205 10.76 -11.97 -1.08
N TRP A 206 11.42 -12.48 -2.11
CA TRP A 206 12.22 -11.65 -3.03
C TRP A 206 11.42 -11.33 -4.28
N VAL A 207 11.61 -10.13 -4.84
CA VAL A 207 10.91 -9.68 -6.04
C VAL A 207 11.84 -9.03 -7.06
N CYS A 208 11.57 -9.29 -8.33
CA CYS A 208 12.11 -8.58 -9.49
C CYS A 208 11.04 -8.47 -10.60
N LEU A 209 11.21 -7.55 -11.55
CA LEU A 209 10.24 -7.37 -12.64
C LEU A 209 10.44 -8.46 -13.71
N ALA A 210 9.33 -9.07 -14.16
CA ALA A 210 9.34 -10.23 -15.05
C ALA A 210 9.85 -9.93 -16.47
N ASN A 211 9.92 -8.65 -16.86
CA ASN A 211 10.47 -8.18 -18.11
C ASN A 211 11.98 -7.85 -18.04
N GLY A 212 12.60 -7.93 -16.85
CA GLY A 212 14.01 -7.59 -16.63
C GLY A 212 14.31 -6.10 -16.47
N GLU A 213 13.30 -5.23 -16.29
CA GLU A 213 13.52 -3.86 -15.83
C GLU A 213 14.00 -3.84 -14.37
N ASN A 214 14.77 -2.80 -14.01
CA ASN A 214 15.06 -2.48 -12.62
C ASN A 214 13.84 -1.82 -11.95
N ILE A 215 13.64 -2.12 -10.67
CA ILE A 215 12.68 -1.45 -9.80
C ILE A 215 13.23 -0.07 -9.44
N THR A 216 12.59 0.99 -9.93
CA THR A 216 12.98 2.39 -9.68
C THR A 216 12.30 2.96 -8.44
N GLN A 217 12.74 4.14 -7.97
CA GLN A 217 12.10 4.85 -6.84
C GLN A 217 10.58 5.03 -7.04
N ALA A 218 10.16 5.33 -8.27
CA ALA A 218 8.75 5.50 -8.64
C ALA A 218 7.94 4.18 -8.60
N ALA A 219 8.60 3.02 -8.63
CA ALA A 219 7.97 1.70 -8.55
C ALA A 219 7.75 1.20 -7.10
N LEU A 220 8.20 1.92 -6.08
CA LEU A 220 8.03 1.52 -4.68
C LEU A 220 6.55 1.39 -4.23
N PRO A 221 5.60 2.28 -4.60
CA PRO A 221 4.18 2.06 -4.33
C PRO A 221 3.66 0.78 -4.98
N TYR A 222 4.05 0.51 -6.24
CA TYR A 222 3.66 -0.70 -6.97
C TYR A 222 4.23 -1.97 -6.33
N THR A 223 5.49 -1.92 -5.88
CA THR A 223 6.15 -2.98 -5.11
C THR A 223 5.40 -3.27 -3.81
N SER A 224 4.95 -2.21 -3.12
CA SER A 224 4.21 -2.28 -1.85
C SER A 224 2.74 -2.73 -1.98
N ASP A 225 2.25 -2.98 -3.20
CA ASP A 225 0.88 -3.43 -3.49
C ASP A 225 0.85 -4.63 -4.46
N SER A 226 1.99 -5.34 -4.59
CA SER A 226 2.14 -6.50 -5.49
C SER A 226 2.55 -7.73 -4.71
N PHE A 227 1.72 -8.77 -4.75
CA PHE A 227 1.86 -9.98 -3.94
C PHE A 227 1.51 -11.24 -4.76
N PRO A 228 2.02 -12.43 -4.38
CA PRO A 228 1.67 -13.69 -5.01
C PRO A 228 0.23 -14.12 -4.70
N HIS A 229 -0.35 -14.95 -5.57
CA HIS A 229 -1.74 -15.43 -5.49
C HIS A 229 -2.12 -16.18 -4.19
N ASN A 230 -1.11 -16.67 -3.46
CA ASN A 230 -1.25 -17.45 -2.23
C ASN A 230 -0.89 -16.67 -0.94
N LEU A 231 -0.75 -15.33 -1.01
CA LEU A 231 -0.46 -14.45 0.14
C LEU A 231 -1.26 -14.83 1.41
N GLN A 232 -2.57 -15.05 1.27
CA GLN A 232 -3.48 -15.42 2.37
C GLN A 232 -3.11 -16.72 3.12
N ALA A 233 -2.31 -17.62 2.53
CA ALA A 233 -1.84 -18.82 3.22
C ALA A 233 -0.73 -18.52 4.23
N PHE A 234 0.16 -17.57 3.92
CA PHE A 234 1.24 -17.12 4.80
C PHE A 234 0.74 -16.23 5.94
N LEU A 235 -0.30 -15.45 5.68
CA LEU A 235 -0.92 -14.56 6.65
C LEU A 235 -1.96 -15.26 7.57
N ALA A 236 -2.26 -16.53 7.30
CA ALA A 236 -3.13 -17.34 8.15
C ALA A 236 -2.38 -17.93 9.35
N ALA A 237 -3.12 -18.27 10.41
CA ALA A 237 -2.60 -19.12 11.48
C ALA A 237 -2.21 -20.52 10.93
N PRO A 238 -1.20 -21.21 11.49
CA PRO A 238 -0.67 -22.46 10.93
C PRO A 238 -1.74 -23.54 10.68
N GLU A 239 -2.70 -23.68 11.60
CA GLU A 239 -3.80 -24.65 11.55
C GLU A 239 -4.87 -24.28 10.50
N THR A 240 -4.90 -23.01 10.07
CA THR A 240 -5.73 -22.54 8.95
C THR A 240 -4.97 -22.64 7.63
N ARG A 241 -3.64 -22.43 7.65
CA ARG A 241 -2.76 -22.56 6.48
C ARG A 241 -2.79 -23.98 5.89
N THR A 242 -2.66 -25.01 6.72
CA THR A 242 -2.71 -26.43 6.28
C THR A 242 -4.04 -26.84 5.64
N LEU A 243 -5.14 -26.11 5.94
CA LEU A 243 -6.45 -26.30 5.32
C LEU A 243 -6.63 -25.50 4.02
N ILE A 244 -5.77 -24.50 3.77
CA ILE A 244 -5.74 -23.69 2.53
C ILE A 244 -4.81 -24.34 1.49
N GLU A 245 -3.59 -24.72 1.90
CA GLU A 245 -2.58 -25.32 1.05
C GLU A 245 -2.82 -26.83 0.92
N ALA A 246 -2.73 -27.38 -0.29
CA ALA A 246 -2.93 -28.81 -0.54
C ALA A 246 -1.85 -29.66 0.17
N PRO A 247 -2.12 -30.94 0.51
CA PRO A 247 -1.11 -31.84 1.05
C PRO A 247 0.05 -32.01 0.08
N ALA A 248 1.25 -32.31 0.58
CA ALA A 248 2.33 -32.70 -0.32
C ALA A 248 1.94 -34.00 -1.06
N PRO A 249 2.33 -34.22 -2.34
CA PRO A 249 1.88 -35.37 -3.13
C PRO A 249 2.18 -36.76 -2.53
N ASN A 250 3.07 -36.83 -1.54
CA ASN A 250 3.53 -38.04 -0.88
C ASN A 250 2.98 -38.21 0.56
N GLU A 251 2.18 -37.26 1.07
CA GLU A 251 1.61 -37.31 2.42
C GLU A 251 0.24 -37.99 2.44
N VAL A 252 0.04 -38.89 3.40
CA VAL A 252 -1.25 -39.56 3.63
C VAL A 252 -2.10 -38.69 4.56
N GLU A 253 -2.93 -37.84 3.97
CA GLU A 253 -3.90 -37.01 4.71
C GLU A 253 -4.93 -37.88 5.46
N ASP A 254 -5.12 -37.62 6.75
CA ASP A 254 -6.10 -38.33 7.56
C ASP A 254 -7.55 -37.89 7.26
N ALA A 255 -8.51 -38.73 7.62
CA ALA A 255 -9.92 -38.50 7.30
C ALA A 255 -10.52 -37.22 7.92
N ALA A 256 -10.06 -36.78 9.09
CA ALA A 256 -10.56 -35.57 9.75
C ALA A 256 -9.95 -34.30 9.14
N THR A 257 -8.64 -34.29 8.88
CA THR A 257 -7.98 -33.18 8.16
C THR A 257 -8.55 -33.03 6.75
N LYS A 258 -8.76 -34.16 6.04
CA LYS A 258 -9.44 -34.16 4.73
C LYS A 258 -10.84 -33.58 4.80
N GLN A 259 -11.66 -34.00 5.77
CA GLN A 259 -13.02 -33.46 5.94
C GLN A 259 -13.00 -31.96 6.27
N ALA A 260 -12.05 -31.49 7.10
CA ALA A 260 -11.87 -30.08 7.40
C ALA A 260 -11.44 -29.27 6.17
N ARG A 261 -10.51 -29.80 5.36
CA ARG A 261 -10.11 -29.22 4.07
C ARG A 261 -11.28 -29.13 3.10
N GLU A 262 -12.04 -30.21 2.92
CA GLU A 262 -13.21 -30.24 2.05
C GLU A 262 -14.25 -29.22 2.50
N GLU A 263 -14.46 -29.05 3.81
CA GLU A 263 -15.35 -28.02 4.37
C GLU A 263 -14.83 -26.59 4.16
N VAL A 264 -13.52 -26.34 4.28
CA VAL A 264 -12.90 -25.04 3.96
C VAL A 264 -12.98 -24.74 2.45
N ALA A 265 -12.68 -25.72 1.60
CA ALA A 265 -12.80 -25.61 0.15
C ALA A 265 -14.27 -25.38 -0.28
N ARG A 266 -15.23 -26.10 0.32
CA ARG A 266 -16.67 -25.92 0.11
C ARG A 266 -17.12 -24.53 0.54
N LYS A 267 -16.71 -24.05 1.72
CA LYS A 267 -16.95 -22.67 2.19
C LYS A 267 -16.37 -21.66 1.19
N ASN A 268 -15.12 -21.82 0.78
CA ASN A 268 -14.45 -20.90 -0.16
C ASN A 268 -15.11 -20.90 -1.55
N LYS A 269 -15.59 -22.05 -2.04
CA LYS A 269 -16.33 -22.19 -3.29
C LYS A 269 -17.74 -21.60 -3.22
N GLN A 270 -18.44 -21.72 -2.09
CA GLN A 270 -19.72 -21.03 -1.84
C GLN A 270 -19.52 -19.51 -1.65
N ARG A 271 -18.34 -19.10 -1.18
CA ARG A 271 -17.85 -17.71 -1.11
C ARG A 271 -17.13 -17.28 -2.41
N GLY A 272 -17.44 -17.92 -3.53
CA GLY A 272 -16.61 -18.16 -4.73
C GLY A 272 -15.99 -16.95 -5.46
N GLY A 273 -15.12 -16.23 -4.77
CA GLY A 273 -14.37 -15.09 -5.26
C GLY A 273 -14.10 -14.12 -4.12
N MET A 274 -12.94 -14.21 -3.48
CA MET A 274 -12.53 -13.22 -2.48
C MET A 274 -11.92 -12.02 -3.22
N TRP A 275 -12.50 -10.84 -3.00
CA TRP A 275 -12.01 -9.56 -3.49
C TRP A 275 -11.35 -8.81 -2.34
N PHE A 276 -10.12 -8.36 -2.59
CA PHE A 276 -9.27 -7.65 -1.64
C PHE A 276 -9.04 -6.20 -2.08
N PRO A 277 -10.00 -5.28 -1.87
CA PRO A 277 -9.76 -3.87 -2.13
C PRO A 277 -8.93 -3.24 -1.02
N THR A 278 -7.77 -2.72 -1.41
CA THR A 278 -7.05 -1.66 -0.69
C THR A 278 -7.96 -0.43 -0.61
N VAL A 279 -8.19 0.06 0.61
CA VAL A 279 -8.96 1.29 0.91
C VAL A 279 -8.00 2.47 1.08
N LEU A 280 -6.82 2.19 1.63
CA LEU A 280 -5.77 3.15 1.95
C LEU A 280 -4.40 2.49 1.77
N LEU A 281 -3.44 3.20 1.17
CA LEU A 281 -2.02 2.81 1.08
C LEU A 281 -1.15 3.96 1.61
N ASN A 282 -0.33 3.70 2.62
CA ASN A 282 0.78 4.56 3.03
C ASN A 282 2.09 4.02 2.45
N LEU A 283 2.98 4.93 2.06
CA LEU A 283 4.40 4.68 1.77
C LEU A 283 5.26 5.67 2.55
N GLU A 284 6.36 5.20 3.13
CA GLU A 284 7.41 6.00 3.73
C GLU A 284 8.77 5.54 3.19
N THR A 285 9.46 6.41 2.46
CA THR A 285 10.81 6.17 1.94
C THR A 285 11.83 6.34 3.06
N LYS A 286 12.77 5.41 3.15
CA LYS A 286 13.84 5.38 4.16
C LYS A 286 15.23 5.53 3.57
N SER A 287 15.43 5.12 2.33
CA SER A 287 16.62 5.43 1.53
C SER A 287 16.25 5.63 0.05
N LYS A 288 17.09 6.38 -0.68
CA LYS A 288 16.96 6.59 -2.12
C LYS A 288 17.61 5.42 -2.86
N LEU A 289 16.90 4.78 -3.78
CA LEU A 289 17.47 3.83 -4.74
C LEU A 289 18.38 4.57 -5.75
N PRO A 290 19.38 3.90 -6.36
CA PRO A 290 20.11 4.45 -7.50
C PRO A 290 19.15 4.92 -8.59
N ASP A 291 19.51 5.97 -9.35
CA ASP A 291 18.61 6.55 -10.37
C ASP A 291 18.18 5.54 -11.45
N GLY A 292 19.04 4.56 -11.74
CA GLY A 292 18.73 3.42 -12.63
C GLY A 292 17.94 2.28 -11.99
N GLY A 293 17.47 2.43 -10.75
CA GLY A 293 16.80 1.40 -9.96
C GLY A 293 17.70 0.25 -9.49
N VAL A 294 17.07 -0.79 -8.93
CA VAL A 294 17.71 -2.06 -8.56
C VAL A 294 16.94 -3.24 -9.15
N GLU A 295 17.63 -4.31 -9.56
CA GLU A 295 16.96 -5.49 -10.12
C GLU A 295 16.12 -6.25 -9.07
N TRP A 296 16.58 -6.25 -7.81
CA TRP A 296 16.04 -7.09 -6.72
C TRP A 296 15.73 -6.28 -5.47
N LEU A 297 14.59 -6.60 -4.85
CA LEU A 297 14.23 -6.16 -3.50
C LEU A 297 13.75 -7.35 -2.66
N ALA A 298 14.06 -7.32 -1.36
CA ALA A 298 13.43 -8.17 -0.36
C ALA A 298 12.17 -7.46 0.17
N VAL A 299 11.06 -8.18 0.28
CA VAL A 299 9.78 -7.67 0.75
C VAL A 299 9.24 -8.60 1.83
N ARG A 300 9.06 -8.06 3.05
CA ARG A 300 8.30 -8.72 4.13
C ARG A 300 6.91 -8.12 4.18
N ALA A 301 5.87 -8.95 4.10
CA ALA A 301 4.47 -8.59 4.29
C ALA A 301 3.92 -9.27 5.54
N THR A 302 3.33 -8.49 6.46
CA THR A 302 2.83 -8.96 7.76
C THR A 302 1.40 -8.47 7.99
N ALA A 303 0.53 -9.30 8.55
CA ALA A 303 -0.81 -8.92 8.97
C ALA A 303 -1.02 -9.14 10.47
N ASN A 304 -1.53 -8.14 11.19
CA ASN A 304 -1.82 -8.25 12.63
C ASN A 304 -3.19 -8.88 12.89
N GLN A 305 -4.20 -8.57 12.07
CA GLN A 305 -5.57 -9.03 12.27
C GLN A 305 -6.39 -9.09 10.98
N ILE A 306 -6.78 -10.31 10.59
CA ILE A 306 -7.83 -10.55 9.59
C ILE A 306 -9.14 -10.84 10.31
N LYS A 307 -10.07 -9.88 10.37
CA LYS A 307 -11.31 -10.01 11.17
C LYS A 307 -12.50 -9.24 10.60
N ASP A 308 -13.66 -9.89 10.58
CA ASP A 308 -14.95 -9.34 10.12
C ASP A 308 -14.91 -8.72 8.70
N GLY A 309 -14.05 -9.26 7.82
CA GLY A 309 -13.84 -8.72 6.48
C GLY A 309 -12.96 -7.47 6.42
N ARG A 310 -12.24 -7.13 7.50
CA ARG A 310 -11.17 -6.12 7.55
C ARG A 310 -9.81 -6.82 7.62
N PHE A 311 -8.79 -6.17 7.06
CA PHE A 311 -7.48 -6.75 6.83
C PHE A 311 -6.42 -5.64 6.82
N ASP A 312 -5.33 -5.81 7.57
CA ASP A 312 -4.16 -4.94 7.51
C ASP A 312 -2.99 -5.64 6.80
N LEU A 313 -2.16 -4.83 6.12
CA LEU A 313 -0.84 -5.25 5.65
C LEU A 313 0.19 -4.21 6.07
N GLN A 314 1.21 -4.63 6.81
CA GLN A 314 2.47 -3.92 6.92
C GLN A 314 3.44 -4.49 5.89
N VAL A 315 4.18 -3.63 5.20
CA VAL A 315 5.16 -4.01 4.19
C VAL A 315 6.51 -3.39 4.54
N VAL A 316 7.57 -4.19 4.51
CA VAL A 316 8.95 -3.74 4.74
C VAL A 316 9.76 -4.08 3.49
N ILE A 317 10.25 -3.06 2.79
CA ILE A 317 11.00 -3.19 1.54
C ILE A 317 12.48 -2.91 1.82
N ARG A 318 13.36 -3.85 1.45
CA ARG A 318 14.81 -3.79 1.68
C ARG A 318 15.59 -4.10 0.41
N ASP A 319 16.83 -3.61 0.34
CA ASP A 319 17.77 -3.95 -0.74
C ASP A 319 18.43 -5.32 -0.51
N VAL A 320 19.32 -5.70 -1.44
CA VAL A 320 20.10 -6.96 -1.38
C VAL A 320 21.11 -7.01 -0.21
N HIS A 321 21.36 -5.89 0.46
CA HIS A 321 22.21 -5.77 1.65
C HIS A 321 21.39 -5.68 2.96
N GLY A 322 20.06 -5.74 2.86
CA GLY A 322 19.14 -5.61 3.99
C GLY A 322 18.90 -4.18 4.46
N GLN A 323 19.43 -3.16 3.78
CA GLN A 323 19.14 -1.76 4.09
C GLN A 323 17.66 -1.46 3.85
N LEU A 324 17.09 -0.60 4.70
CA LEU A 324 15.67 -0.28 4.62
C LEU A 324 15.43 0.75 3.51
N VAL A 325 14.70 0.34 2.47
CA VAL A 325 14.35 1.18 1.31
C VAL A 325 13.04 1.92 1.57
N ALA A 326 11.99 1.19 1.96
CA ALA A 326 10.70 1.77 2.26
C ALA A 326 9.89 0.96 3.29
N LEU A 327 8.95 1.62 3.95
CA LEU A 327 7.85 1.00 4.69
C LEU A 327 6.53 1.29 3.97
N GLY A 328 5.66 0.28 3.90
CA GLY A 328 4.30 0.41 3.40
C GLY A 328 3.29 0.00 4.47
N GLN A 329 2.11 0.58 4.46
CA GLN A 329 0.98 0.10 5.28
C GLN A 329 -0.33 0.22 4.51
N GLN A 330 -1.10 -0.86 4.45
CA GLN A 330 -2.41 -0.88 3.82
C GLN A 330 -3.53 -1.07 4.85
N VAL A 331 -4.65 -0.40 4.62
CA VAL A 331 -5.95 -0.84 5.15
C VAL A 331 -6.72 -1.43 3.97
N ALA A 332 -7.10 -2.70 4.08
CA ALA A 332 -7.81 -3.44 3.06
C ALA A 332 -9.07 -4.11 3.64
N LEU A 333 -9.95 -4.55 2.74
CA LEU A 333 -11.10 -5.39 3.08
C LEU A 333 -10.90 -6.79 2.50
N MET A 334 -11.46 -7.81 3.16
CA MET A 334 -11.65 -9.15 2.61
C MET A 334 -13.15 -9.32 2.36
N ARG A 335 -13.60 -9.17 1.10
CA ARG A 335 -15.02 -9.26 0.73
C ARG A 335 -15.28 -10.44 -0.19
N HIS A 336 -16.47 -11.02 -0.11
CA HIS A 336 -16.93 -11.95 -1.15
C HIS A 336 -17.49 -11.18 -2.33
N HIS A 337 -17.17 -11.63 -3.55
CA HIS A 337 -17.93 -11.31 -4.75
C HIS A 337 -19.38 -11.77 -4.53
N ARG A 338 -20.25 -10.83 -4.18
CA ARG A 338 -21.67 -11.00 -4.47
C ARG A 338 -21.80 -11.08 -5.98
N ALA A 339 -22.46 -12.12 -6.49
CA ALA A 339 -23.11 -12.00 -7.78
C ALA A 339 -24.00 -10.74 -7.74
N SER A 340 -23.98 -9.94 -8.80
CA SER A 340 -24.91 -8.82 -8.92
C SER A 340 -26.32 -9.37 -8.78
N ALA A 341 -27.06 -8.89 -7.78
CA ALA A 341 -28.50 -9.14 -7.73
C ALA A 341 -29.10 -8.68 -9.07
N PRO A 342 -30.09 -9.40 -9.64
CA PRO A 342 -30.82 -8.87 -10.79
C PRO A 342 -31.35 -7.48 -10.41
N PRO A 343 -31.38 -6.51 -11.35
CA PRO A 343 -31.83 -5.16 -11.04
C PRO A 343 -33.22 -5.25 -10.43
N SER A 344 -33.34 -4.77 -9.19
CA SER A 344 -34.62 -4.66 -8.50
C SER A 344 -35.51 -3.76 -9.36
N VAL A 345 -36.62 -4.29 -9.86
CA VAL A 345 -37.58 -3.51 -10.63
C VAL A 345 -38.06 -2.36 -9.76
N SER A 346 -37.61 -1.15 -10.07
CA SER A 346 -38.17 0.06 -9.47
C SER A 346 -39.65 0.10 -9.83
N LEU A 347 -40.52 0.01 -8.83
CA LEU A 347 -41.91 0.38 -9.00
C LEU A 347 -41.95 1.90 -9.21
N GLU A 348 -42.02 2.31 -10.47
CA GLU A 348 -42.30 3.69 -10.83
C GLU A 348 -43.66 4.08 -10.24
N ILE A 349 -43.64 4.99 -9.27
CA ILE A 349 -44.85 5.68 -8.84
C ILE A 349 -45.17 6.66 -9.96
N LEU A 350 -46.13 6.29 -10.80
CA LEU A 350 -46.68 7.14 -11.86
C LEU A 350 -47.28 8.40 -11.23
N ASP A 351 -46.60 9.53 -11.42
CA ASP A 351 -47.05 10.84 -10.96
C ASP A 351 -48.16 11.35 -11.88
N LEU A 352 -49.41 11.16 -11.46
CA LEU A 352 -50.60 11.30 -12.29
C LEU A 352 -51.30 12.63 -11.99
N ALA A 353 -50.95 13.66 -12.77
CA ALA A 353 -51.31 15.04 -12.50
C ALA A 353 -52.74 15.45 -12.94
N ASP A 354 -53.32 16.34 -12.11
CA ASP A 354 -54.41 17.31 -12.37
C ASP A 354 -55.83 16.86 -12.77
N THR A 355 -56.77 17.01 -11.82
CA THR A 355 -58.11 17.56 -12.10
C THR A 355 -58.61 18.56 -11.03
N ARG A 356 -58.17 19.82 -11.12
CA ARG A 356 -58.87 21.10 -10.80
C ARG A 356 -59.98 21.21 -9.71
N CYS A 357 -59.76 22.18 -8.80
CA CYS A 357 -60.75 23.11 -8.18
C CYS A 357 -61.75 22.60 -7.07
N PRO A 358 -62.35 23.50 -6.25
CA PRO A 358 -61.76 24.69 -5.59
C PRO A 358 -62.23 24.98 -4.12
N SER A 359 -61.35 25.58 -3.31
CA SER A 359 -61.65 26.52 -2.19
C SER A 359 -62.28 26.05 -0.85
N THR A 360 -62.17 26.95 0.15
CA THR A 360 -62.86 27.07 1.47
C THR A 360 -62.38 26.29 2.73
N THR A 361 -61.63 27.01 3.58
CA THR A 361 -61.95 27.34 4.99
C THR A 361 -62.06 26.25 6.10
N ARG A 362 -60.97 26.16 6.89
CA ARG A 362 -60.88 25.88 8.36
C ARG A 362 -61.06 24.42 8.89
N PRO A 363 -60.58 24.12 10.12
CA PRO A 363 -60.20 22.76 10.52
C PRO A 363 -61.09 22.12 11.60
N ALA A 364 -60.88 20.81 11.82
CA ALA A 364 -61.34 20.06 13.00
C ALA A 364 -60.21 19.21 13.59
N HIS A 365 -60.23 19.02 14.92
CA HIS A 365 -59.33 18.13 15.67
C HIS A 365 -59.96 16.73 15.86
N LEU A 366 -59.24 15.87 16.60
CA LEU A 366 -59.73 14.76 17.45
C LEU A 366 -59.71 13.36 16.80
N LEU A 367 -59.42 12.22 17.47
CA LEU A 367 -58.46 11.80 18.53
C LEU A 367 -58.58 10.25 18.61
N ILE A 368 -57.80 9.59 19.50
CA ILE A 368 -57.94 8.16 19.91
C ILE A 368 -57.41 7.12 18.89
N GLY A 369 -56.65 6.07 19.27
CA GLY A 369 -55.92 5.84 20.52
C GLY A 369 -55.81 4.37 20.99
N ARG A 370 -54.67 4.04 21.63
CA ARG A 370 -54.34 2.77 22.34
C ARG A 370 -54.11 1.55 21.42
N ARG A 371 -53.32 0.53 21.80
CA ARG A 371 -52.93 0.03 23.14
C ARG A 371 -51.40 -0.20 23.28
N ALA A 372 -50.89 -0.27 24.51
CA ALA A 372 -49.47 -0.52 24.81
C ALA A 372 -49.27 -1.18 26.21
N THR A 373 -48.17 -1.94 26.36
CA THR A 373 -47.57 -2.50 27.60
C THR A 373 -46.14 -2.96 27.24
N LEU A 374 -45.05 -2.24 27.59
CA LEU A 374 -44.28 -2.18 28.86
C LEU A 374 -43.32 -3.41 29.04
N CYS A 375 -41.98 -3.31 29.14
CA CYS A 375 -41.03 -2.53 30.00
C CYS A 375 -40.84 -3.12 31.43
N PRO A 376 -39.78 -2.78 32.21
CA PRO A 376 -38.57 -1.94 32.00
C PRO A 376 -37.24 -2.75 32.27
N THR A 377 -36.00 -2.27 32.47
CA THR A 377 -35.38 -1.23 33.36
C THR A 377 -34.07 -0.67 32.77
N THR A 378 -33.91 0.65 32.56
CA THR A 378 -33.27 1.69 33.42
C THR A 378 -31.79 1.45 33.79
N SER A 379 -30.89 2.45 33.78
CA SER A 379 -31.09 3.88 34.13
C SER A 379 -30.44 4.91 33.18
N THR A 380 -30.72 6.19 33.45
CA THR A 380 -30.23 7.37 32.71
C THR A 380 -29.32 8.25 33.57
N SER A 381 -28.41 8.98 32.94
CA SER A 381 -27.89 10.26 33.47
C SER A 381 -27.77 11.26 32.31
N THR A 382 -28.06 12.53 32.58
CA THR A 382 -28.13 13.59 31.57
C THR A 382 -27.33 14.80 32.06
N SER A 383 -26.42 15.32 31.23
CA SER A 383 -25.90 16.67 31.39
C SER A 383 -25.82 17.38 30.05
N LEU A 384 -26.04 18.69 30.06
CA LEU A 384 -25.77 19.59 28.95
C LEU A 384 -24.35 20.16 29.12
N PHE A 385 -23.66 20.51 28.03
CA PHE A 385 -23.39 21.92 27.69
C PHE A 385 -22.52 22.09 26.41
N ARG A 386 -23.07 22.88 25.47
CA ARG A 386 -22.42 23.81 24.50
C ARG A 386 -21.33 23.37 23.50
N GLU A 387 -21.41 24.07 22.37
CA GLU A 387 -20.46 24.15 21.27
C GLU A 387 -19.13 24.81 21.68
N TRP A 388 -18.09 24.59 20.87
CA TRP A 388 -16.88 25.42 20.84
C TRP A 388 -16.47 25.74 19.39
N ARG A 389 -16.12 27.01 19.12
CA ARG A 389 -15.40 27.44 17.90
C ARG A 389 -14.07 28.06 18.33
N ALA A 390 -13.00 27.83 17.56
CA ALA A 390 -11.68 28.43 17.77
C ALA A 390 -11.73 29.97 17.61
N LYS A 391 -10.81 30.77 18.17
CA LYS A 391 -9.33 30.86 17.97
C LYS A 391 -8.73 31.85 19.02
N PRO A 392 -7.42 32.20 19.04
CA PRO A 392 -6.19 31.40 18.94
C PRO A 392 -5.12 31.81 20.01
N ALA A 393 -3.87 31.39 19.78
CA ALA A 393 -2.60 31.92 20.32
C ALA A 393 -2.12 31.43 21.72
N GLY A 394 -0.81 31.20 21.82
CA GLY A 394 -0.13 30.62 22.98
C GLY A 394 1.15 29.88 22.57
N ILE A 395 2.22 30.62 22.24
CA ILE A 395 3.52 30.05 21.87
C ILE A 395 4.26 29.63 23.14
N VAL A 396 4.80 28.41 23.17
CA VAL A 396 5.83 28.00 24.13
C VAL A 396 7.04 27.54 23.33
N SER A 397 8.15 28.26 23.49
CA SER A 397 9.46 27.88 22.96
C SER A 397 10.34 27.47 24.14
N TYR A 398 11.08 26.37 24.01
CA TYR A 398 12.17 26.01 24.90
C TYR A 398 13.48 26.06 24.12
N GLY A 399 14.21 27.17 24.31
CA GLY A 399 15.55 27.38 23.78
C GLY A 399 16.28 28.32 24.74
N GLY A 400 17.34 27.80 25.38
CA GLY A 400 18.08 28.50 26.42
C GLY A 400 19.31 27.69 26.79
N ALA A 401 20.41 27.96 26.09
CA ALA A 401 21.72 27.40 26.37
C ALA A 401 22.65 28.55 26.75
N GLU A 402 23.49 28.34 27.76
CA GLU A 402 24.64 29.20 28.04
C GLU A 402 25.94 28.38 28.00
N HIS A 403 27.03 29.04 27.61
CA HIS A 403 28.32 28.41 27.37
C HIS A 403 29.14 28.25 28.67
N LEU A 404 30.10 27.32 28.65
CA LEU A 404 31.53 27.67 28.74
C LEU A 404 32.42 26.48 28.30
N ALA A 405 33.56 26.81 27.68
CA ALA A 405 34.59 25.91 27.13
C ALA A 405 35.90 26.72 26.94
N PRO A 406 37.06 26.15 26.53
CA PRO A 406 37.43 24.74 26.32
C PRO A 406 38.50 24.29 27.39
N ASP A 407 39.71 23.72 27.21
CA ASP A 407 40.52 23.29 26.04
C ASP A 407 41.76 22.41 26.42
N VAL A 408 42.51 21.95 25.40
CA VAL A 408 43.94 21.56 25.35
C VAL A 408 44.45 20.35 26.19
N ALA A 409 44.50 19.20 25.50
CA ALA A 409 45.66 18.34 25.20
C ALA A 409 46.69 17.84 26.26
N LEU A 410 46.90 16.52 26.23
CA LEU A 410 48.18 15.78 26.21
C LEU A 410 49.48 16.41 26.79
N ARG A 411 50.05 15.79 27.84
CA ARG A 411 51.44 15.25 27.82
C ARG A 411 51.78 14.31 28.99
N ARG A 412 52.97 13.68 28.91
CA ARG A 412 53.52 12.65 29.80
C ARG A 412 54.35 13.25 30.95
N GLY A 413 54.53 12.49 32.06
CA GLY A 413 55.86 12.36 32.68
C GLY A 413 55.94 12.18 34.21
N ALA A 414 56.74 11.18 34.65
CA ALA A 414 57.24 10.96 36.03
C ALA A 414 56.19 10.69 37.13
N GLN A 415 56.46 9.98 38.23
CA GLN A 415 57.58 9.13 38.70
C GLN A 415 56.95 8.12 39.71
N GLY A 416 57.49 6.94 40.02
CA GLY A 416 58.70 6.22 39.58
C GLY A 416 58.78 4.87 40.33
N GLY A 417 59.74 3.98 40.02
CA GLY A 417 59.80 2.68 40.72
C GLY A 417 60.84 1.65 40.24
N GLY A 418 62.14 1.90 40.46
CA GLY A 418 63.17 0.88 40.72
C GLY A 418 63.65 -0.09 39.61
N GLY A 419 64.96 -0.10 39.36
CA GLY A 419 65.71 -1.30 38.94
C GLY A 419 65.92 -1.53 37.42
N GLY A 420 67.18 -1.57 36.99
CA GLY A 420 67.62 -2.18 35.72
C GLY A 420 68.45 -3.45 35.97
N PRO A 421 69.27 -3.96 35.02
CA PRO A 421 69.63 -3.37 33.72
C PRO A 421 69.50 -4.30 32.49
N VAL A 422 69.70 -3.72 31.30
CA VAL A 422 69.98 -4.37 29.98
C VAL A 422 71.50 -4.73 29.89
N PRO A 423 72.07 -5.51 28.92
CA PRO A 423 71.74 -5.54 27.47
C PRO A 423 71.97 -6.87 26.67
N ARG A 424 71.87 -6.78 25.32
CA ARG A 424 72.40 -7.70 24.26
C ARG A 424 71.57 -8.97 23.95
N GLN A 425 71.55 -9.52 22.71
CA GLN A 425 71.92 -9.02 21.36
C GLN A 425 71.31 -9.96 20.28
N SER A 426 71.17 -9.46 19.04
CA SER A 426 71.12 -10.21 17.75
C SER A 426 70.00 -11.25 17.52
N LEU A 427 69.54 -11.48 16.28
CA LEU A 427 69.86 -10.83 14.99
C LEU A 427 68.60 -10.80 14.11
#